data_AF-A0A3N5S044-F1
#
_entry.id   AF-A0A3N5S044-F1
#
_cell.length_a   1.000
_cell.length_b   1.000
_cell.length_c   1.000
_cell.angle_alpha   90.00
_cell.angle_beta   90.00
_cell.angle_gamma   90.00
#
_symmetry.space_group_name_H-M   'P 1'
#
loop_
_entity.id
_entity.type
_entity.pdbx_description
1 polymer ?
#
loop_
_entity_poly.entity_id
_entity_poly.type
_entity_poly.pdbx_seq_one_letter_code
_entity_poly.pdbx_strand_id
1 'polypeptide(L)'
;MAIEKCIMLCNKARETLEDIGVFDKPFITANQIYEKRKSEYRIATGSKNLDDLLGGGIETRAITELYGEFGTGKTQICHTLCVTVQQNDVEGNLSRALYIDTENTFRP
;
A
#
# COMPACT_ATOMS: atom_id res chain seq x y z
N MET A 1 -3.47 18.92 -36.65
CA MET A 1 -2.27 18.20 -37.10
C MET A 1 -1.24 17.89 -35.99
N ALA A 2 -0.70 18.85 -35.23
CA ALA A 2 0.26 18.56 -34.15
C ALA A 2 -0.40 17.99 -32.88
N ILE A 3 -1.52 18.58 -32.45
CA ILE A 3 -2.27 18.16 -31.25
C ILE A 3 -2.83 16.74 -31.40
N GLU A 4 -3.38 16.40 -32.57
CA GLU A 4 -3.90 15.05 -32.85
C GLU A 4 -2.82 13.97 -32.75
N LYS A 5 -1.59 14.27 -33.22
CA LYS A 5 -0.46 13.36 -33.07
C LYS A 5 -0.10 13.14 -31.60
N CYS A 6 -0.11 14.19 -30.78
CA CYS A 6 0.14 14.07 -29.34
C CYS A 6 -0.93 13.21 -28.66
N ILE A 7 -2.21 13.47 -28.94
CA ILE A 7 -3.33 12.69 -28.37
C ILE A 7 -3.20 11.21 -28.74
N MET A 8 -2.91 10.93 -30.02
CA MET A 8 -2.71 9.56 -30.49
C MET A 8 -1.54 8.88 -29.79
N LEU A 9 -0.42 9.58 -29.59
CA LEU A 9 0.74 9.03 -28.89
C LEU A 9 0.41 8.71 -27.41
N CYS A 10 -0.25 9.63 -26.70
CA CYS A 10 -0.66 9.42 -25.31
C CYS A 10 -1.64 8.25 -25.17
N ASN A 11 -2.62 8.14 -26.07
CA ASN A 11 -3.59 7.04 -26.04
C ASN A 11 -2.92 5.70 -26.32
N LYS A 12 -2.01 5.64 -27.30
CA LYS A 12 -1.28 4.41 -27.61
C LYS A 12 -0.35 3.98 -26.48
N ALA A 13 0.30 4.95 -25.82
CA ALA A 13 1.11 4.68 -24.63
C ALA A 13 0.23 4.11 -23.50
N ARG A 14 -0.93 4.73 -23.24
CA ARG A 14 -1.90 4.26 -22.24
C ARG A 14 -2.36 2.83 -22.53
N GLU A 15 -2.80 2.56 -23.77
CA GLU A 15 -3.23 1.21 -24.19
C GLU A 15 -2.11 0.19 -24.02
N THR A 16 -0.88 0.54 -24.42
CA THR A 16 0.28 -0.36 -24.25
C THR A 16 0.52 -0.67 -22.76
N LEU A 17 0.43 0.35 -21.89
CA LEU A 17 0.61 0.18 -20.44
C LEU A 17 -0.53 -0.63 -19.80
N GLU A 18 -1.74 -0.55 -20.34
CA GLU A 18 -2.89 -1.38 -19.93
C GLU A 18 -2.70 -2.84 -20.37
N ASP A 19 -2.26 -3.06 -21.61
CA ASP A 19 -2.06 -4.41 -22.18
C ASP A 19 -0.97 -5.19 -21.46
N ILE A 20 0.11 -4.51 -21.04
CA ILE A 20 1.18 -5.14 -20.24
C ILE A 20 0.87 -5.17 -18.73
N GLY A 21 -0.31 -4.69 -18.31
CA GLY A 21 -0.77 -4.74 -16.92
C GLY A 21 -0.08 -3.76 -15.97
N VAL A 22 0.59 -2.73 -16.48
CA VAL A 22 1.16 -1.65 -15.66
C VAL A 22 0.04 -0.71 -15.19
N PHE A 23 -0.94 -0.44 -16.06
CA PHE A 23 -2.14 0.33 -15.72
C PHE A 23 -3.36 -0.59 -15.63
N ASP A 24 -4.23 -0.29 -14.66
CA ASP A 24 -5.56 -0.88 -14.61
C ASP A 24 -6.41 -0.34 -15.78
N LYS A 25 -7.37 -1.16 -16.25
CA LYS A 25 -8.34 -0.72 -17.24
C LYS A 25 -9.17 0.47 -16.71
N PRO A 26 -9.47 1.48 -17.53
CA PRO A 26 -10.11 2.72 -17.09
C PRO A 26 -11.57 2.52 -16.68
N PHE A 27 -12.22 1.48 -17.21
CA PHE A 27 -13.60 1.15 -16.89
C PHE A 27 -13.69 -0.30 -16.43
N ILE A 28 -14.13 -0.46 -15.19
CA ILE A 28 -14.41 -1.74 -14.55
C ILE A 28 -15.71 -1.62 -13.75
N THR A 29 -16.37 -2.75 -13.55
CA THR A 29 -17.60 -2.81 -12.76
C THR A 29 -17.30 -2.76 -11.26
N ALA A 30 -18.27 -2.34 -10.45
CA ALA A 30 -18.14 -2.36 -8.99
C ALA A 30 -17.83 -3.77 -8.45
N ASN A 31 -18.40 -4.82 -9.06
CA ASN A 31 -18.10 -6.21 -8.70
C ASN A 31 -16.62 -6.56 -8.92
N GLN A 32 -16.01 -6.10 -10.02
CA GLN A 32 -14.59 -6.34 -10.27
C GLN A 32 -13.70 -5.63 -9.24
N ILE A 33 -14.07 -4.40 -8.85
CA ILE A 33 -13.37 -3.68 -7.77
C ILE A 33 -13.50 -4.46 -6.45
N TYR A 34 -14.70 -4.94 -6.13
CA TYR A 34 -14.95 -5.71 -4.92
C TYR A 34 -14.13 -7.00 -4.86
N GLU A 35 -14.07 -7.78 -5.95
CA GLU A 35 -13.24 -8.98 -6.02
C GLU A 35 -11.75 -8.63 -5.87
N LYS A 36 -11.26 -7.54 -6.47
CA LYS A 36 -9.88 -7.07 -6.30
C LYS A 36 -9.57 -6.76 -4.83
N ARG A 37 -10.51 -6.15 -4.10
CA ARG A 37 -10.35 -5.82 -2.67
C ARG A 37 -10.34 -7.03 -1.75
N LYS A 38 -10.98 -8.14 -2.11
CA LYS A 38 -10.94 -9.37 -1.30
C LYS A 38 -9.53 -9.95 -1.16
N SER A 39 -8.65 -9.70 -2.14
CA SER A 39 -7.24 -10.11 -2.09
C SER A 39 -6.35 -9.20 -1.24
N GLU A 40 -6.88 -8.07 -0.77
CA GLU A 40 -6.10 -7.13 0.04
C GLU A 40 -5.98 -7.68 1.46
N TYR A 41 -4.75 -7.72 1.95
CA TYR A 41 -4.46 -8.11 3.33
C TYR A 41 -4.14 -6.88 4.17
N ARG A 42 -4.20 -7.06 5.49
CA ARG A 42 -3.87 -6.02 6.47
C ARG A 42 -2.68 -6.47 7.30
N ILE A 43 -1.85 -5.52 7.70
CA ILE A 43 -0.67 -5.77 8.55
C ILE A 43 -1.09 -5.51 10.00
N ALA A 44 -0.98 -6.54 10.84
CA ALA A 44 -1.27 -6.42 12.27
C ALA A 44 -0.32 -5.41 12.93
N THR A 45 -0.87 -4.59 13.82
CA THR A 45 -0.12 -3.58 14.57
C THR A 45 0.55 -4.14 15.83
N GLY A 46 0.23 -5.40 16.19
CA GLY A 46 0.63 -6.02 17.45
C GLY A 46 -0.28 -5.65 18.64
N SER A 47 -1.30 -4.81 18.41
CA SER A 47 -2.31 -4.45 19.40
C SER A 47 -3.70 -4.82 18.87
N LYS A 48 -4.37 -5.75 19.53
CA LYS A 48 -5.72 -6.17 19.15
C LYS A 48 -6.71 -5.00 19.11
N ASN A 49 -6.65 -4.10 20.10
CA ASN A 49 -7.56 -2.96 20.16
C ASN A 49 -7.34 -1.98 18.99
N LEU A 50 -6.09 -1.79 18.56
CA LEU A 50 -5.78 -0.92 17.43
C LEU A 50 -6.14 -1.60 16.11
N ASP A 51 -5.90 -2.91 16.00
CA ASP A 51 -6.32 -3.68 14.83
C ASP A 51 -7.84 -3.66 14.69
N ASP A 52 -8.61 -3.86 15.76
CA ASP A 52 -10.06 -3.78 15.76
C ASP A 52 -10.55 -2.39 15.34
N LEU A 53 -9.92 -1.32 15.84
CA LEU A 53 -10.22 0.07 15.45
C LEU A 53 -9.97 0.31 13.95
N LEU A 54 -8.93 -0.30 13.39
CA LEU A 54 -8.55 -0.18 11.98
C LEU A 54 -9.21 -1.21 11.06
N GLY A 55 -10.11 -2.06 11.59
CA GLY A 55 -10.78 -3.09 10.81
C GLY A 55 -9.88 -4.26 10.39
N GLY A 56 -8.94 -4.63 11.25
CA GLY A 56 -8.01 -5.76 11.09
C GLY A 56 -6.53 -5.38 10.94
N GLY A 57 -6.17 -4.11 11.15
CA GLY A 57 -4.79 -3.62 11.04
C GLY A 57 -4.58 -2.63 9.89
N ILE A 58 -3.31 -2.36 9.58
CA ILE A 58 -2.89 -1.38 8.56
C ILE A 58 -3.22 -1.90 7.17
N GLU A 59 -3.94 -1.10 6.38
CA GLU A 59 -4.43 -1.46 5.04
C GLU A 59 -3.31 -1.42 3.99
N THR A 60 -3.17 -2.49 3.21
CA THR A 60 -2.30 -2.48 2.03
C THR A 60 -2.96 -1.70 0.89
N ARG A 61 -2.15 -1.21 -0.07
CA ARG A 61 -2.61 -0.33 -1.18
C ARG A 61 -3.25 0.99 -0.72
N ALA A 62 -3.00 1.41 0.52
CA ALA A 62 -3.40 2.68 1.06
C ALA A 62 -2.20 3.39 1.72
N ILE A 63 -2.36 4.69 1.98
CA ILE A 63 -1.44 5.46 2.82
C ILE A 63 -2.13 5.66 4.18
N THR A 64 -1.45 5.29 5.26
CA THR A 64 -1.91 5.50 6.63
C THR A 64 -0.99 6.48 7.34
N GLU A 65 -1.55 7.57 7.86
CA GLU A 65 -0.81 8.60 8.59
C GLU A 65 -0.99 8.44 10.11
N LEU A 66 0.12 8.44 10.84
CA LEU A 66 0.14 8.41 12.31
C LEU A 66 0.67 9.76 12.83
N TYR A 67 -0.18 10.55 13.47
CA TYR A 67 0.18 11.85 14.04
C TYR A 67 -0.05 11.88 15.56
N GLY A 68 0.62 12.81 16.25
CA GLY A 68 0.52 12.99 17.69
C GLY A 68 1.75 13.69 18.27
N GLU A 69 1.68 14.08 19.53
CA GLU A 69 2.78 14.79 20.23
C GLU A 69 4.08 13.96 20.32
N PHE A 70 5.18 14.62 20.69
CA PHE A 70 6.44 13.92 20.95
C PHE A 70 6.25 12.85 22.04
N GLY A 71 6.88 11.68 21.87
CA GLY A 71 6.81 10.60 22.85
C GLY A 71 5.52 9.77 22.84
N THR A 72 4.56 10.02 21.95
CA THR A 72 3.31 9.23 21.87
C THR A 72 3.46 7.85 21.22
N GLY A 73 4.69 7.44 20.85
CA GLY A 73 4.96 6.09 20.34
C GLY A 73 4.86 5.92 18.81
N LYS A 74 4.78 7.00 18.03
CA LYS A 74 4.76 6.95 16.54
C LYS A 74 5.90 6.08 15.98
N THR A 75 7.14 6.39 16.33
CA THR A 75 8.33 5.61 15.94
C THR A 75 8.25 4.16 16.39
N GLN A 76 7.70 3.89 17.57
CA GLN A 76 7.53 2.51 18.06
C GLN A 76 6.55 1.71 17.19
N ILE A 77 5.45 2.31 16.75
CA ILE A 77 4.51 1.65 15.83
C ILE A 77 5.24 1.33 14.50
N CYS A 78 6.01 2.27 13.95
CA CYS A 78 6.78 2.04 12.72
C CYS A 78 7.79 0.88 12.87
N HIS A 79 8.49 0.80 14.02
CA HIS A 79 9.38 -0.32 14.34
C HIS A 79 8.64 -1.65 14.41
N THR A 80 7.51 -1.70 15.14
CA THR A 80 6.69 -2.91 15.25
C THR A 80 6.21 -3.37 13.87
N LEU A 81 5.75 -2.45 13.02
CA LEU A 81 5.29 -2.79 11.67
C LEU A 81 6.39 -3.39 10.79
N CYS A 82 7.64 -2.98 10.96
CA CYS A 82 8.76 -3.59 10.24
C CYS A 82 8.98 -5.06 10.60
N VAL A 83 8.62 -5.45 11.82
CA VAL A 83 8.71 -6.84 12.30
C VAL A 83 7.44 -7.61 11.96
N THR A 84 6.24 -7.06 12.22
CA THR A 84 4.98 -7.77 12.01
C THR A 84 4.71 -8.04 10.54
N VAL A 85 5.16 -7.17 9.62
CA VAL A 85 5.04 -7.44 8.19
C VAL A 85 5.78 -8.72 7.79
N GLN A 86 6.86 -9.10 8.47
CA GLN A 86 7.62 -10.33 8.22
C GLN A 86 6.84 -11.60 8.57
N GLN A 87 5.80 -11.49 9.40
CA GLN A 87 4.95 -12.61 9.81
C GLN A 87 3.85 -12.91 8.78
N ASN A 88 3.64 -12.02 7.80
CA ASN A 88 2.72 -12.25 6.71
C ASN A 88 3.40 -13.10 5.64
N ASP A 89 2.98 -14.37 5.57
CA ASP A 89 3.34 -15.28 4.49
C ASP A 89 2.34 -15.14 3.34
N VAL A 90 2.58 -14.15 2.48
CA VAL A 90 1.82 -14.00 1.25
C VAL A 90 2.49 -14.88 0.19
N GLU A 91 1.82 -15.99 -0.13
CA GLU A 91 2.20 -16.90 -1.22
C GLU A 91 3.61 -17.53 -1.08
N GLY A 92 4.07 -17.82 0.14
CA GLY A 92 5.35 -18.49 0.38
C GLY A 92 6.56 -17.56 0.33
N ASN A 93 6.34 -16.24 0.26
CA ASN A 93 7.40 -15.24 0.20
C ASN A 93 7.52 -14.45 1.51
N LEU A 94 8.75 -14.27 1.99
CA LEU A 94 9.04 -13.32 3.06
C LEU A 94 8.77 -11.89 2.57
N SER A 95 7.79 -11.25 3.21
CA SER A 95 7.53 -9.82 3.05
C SER A 95 8.72 -9.00 3.57
N ARG A 96 9.00 -7.81 2.99
CA ARG A 96 10.11 -6.94 3.40
C ARG A 96 9.62 -5.55 3.79
N ALA A 97 10.35 -4.87 4.67
CA ALA A 97 10.10 -3.49 5.05
C ALA A 97 11.21 -2.56 4.54
N LEU A 98 10.84 -1.34 4.15
CA LEU A 98 11.75 -0.23 3.91
C LEU A 98 11.46 0.86 4.94
N TYR A 99 12.41 1.14 5.83
CA TYR A 99 12.31 2.21 6.82
C TYR A 99 13.13 3.40 6.35
N ILE A 100 12.47 4.56 6.15
CA ILE A 100 13.13 5.81 5.82
C ILE A 100 13.13 6.68 7.08
N ASP A 101 14.28 6.83 7.71
CA ASP A 101 14.44 7.63 8.92
C ASP A 101 14.91 9.04 8.58
N THR A 102 14.12 10.03 8.98
CA THR A 102 14.42 11.46 8.78
C THR A 102 14.86 12.16 10.06
N GLU A 103 14.83 11.49 11.21
CA GLU A 103 15.07 12.09 12.53
C GLU A 103 16.18 11.37 13.33
N ASN A 104 16.86 10.39 12.72
CA ASN A 104 17.90 9.58 13.35
C ASN A 104 17.39 8.85 14.62
N THR A 105 16.15 8.36 14.55
CA THR A 105 15.47 7.65 15.64
C THR A 105 15.45 6.13 15.45
N PHE A 106 15.90 5.62 14.30
CA PHE A 106 15.99 4.18 14.06
C PHE A 106 16.98 3.53 15.03
N ARG A 107 16.53 2.49 15.75
CA ARG A 107 17.35 1.66 16.63
C ARG A 107 17.19 0.18 16.24
N PRO A 108 18.27 -0.50 15.78
CA PRO A 108 18.25 -1.93 15.47
C PRO A 108 17.97 -2.82 16.66
#